data_AF-A0A1R1LRL3-F1
#
_entry.id   AF-A0A1R1LRL3-F1
#
_cell.length_a   1.000
_cell.length_b   1.000
_cell.length_c   1.000
_cell.angle_alpha   90.00
_cell.angle_beta   90.00
_cell.angle_gamma   90.00
#
_symmetry.space_group_name_H-M   'P 1'
#
loop_
_entity.id
_entity.type
_entity.pdbx_description
1 polymer ?
#
loop_
_entity_poly.entity_id
_entity_poly.type
_entity_poly.pdbx_seq_one_letter_code
_entity_poly.pdbx_strand_id
1 'polypeptide(L)'
;MHTAVKLVSPKRVSNPNGIMNTRRLSAGVESDRYGASIAFHVRETASTGLGLGTGLGHNWKRVQARTAHGRRKFMHVFEPVEDGQTRGCNQFLAVLEQMHMLPKLQHTKLQNAIVNSMYAATIESELGSEAAMQIIGAGEEGMSGVTNWLAEMNAYHANAGIRLNGVKVPHLVPGETLNMHTSGNVDNGFTDLESSILRWMAAGLNVPYEPFAKDYRQSSYSSSRASMLESWRYFMGRRKIIAGRFASMLFTLVLEEALQRRELTLPRGANRGFYEAKSAWCNADWIGSGRLAIDGLKEVKEAILRIESGLSTYEKELALMGEDYQEVFAQQVREMEERKEAGLPMASWVKAEELAPGEQAG
;
A
#
# COMPACT_ATOMS: atom_id res chain seq x y z
N MET A 1 22.15 27.23 8.91
CA MET A 1 22.20 25.97 8.14
C MET A 1 21.97 26.17 6.62
N HIS A 2 22.76 25.50 5.77
CA HIS A 2 22.77 25.54 4.30
C HIS A 2 22.65 24.15 3.65
N THR A 3 22.69 23.07 4.44
CA THR A 3 22.52 21.71 3.93
C THR A 3 21.14 21.57 3.28
N ALA A 4 21.13 21.38 1.97
CA ALA A 4 19.93 21.13 1.19
C ALA A 4 19.98 19.71 0.59
N VAL A 5 18.83 19.02 0.64
CA VAL A 5 18.68 17.67 0.10
C VAL A 5 17.68 17.68 -1.03
N LYS A 6 18.06 17.10 -2.17
CA LYS A 6 17.19 16.90 -3.33
C LYS A 6 16.84 15.43 -3.47
N LEU A 7 15.54 15.12 -3.49
CA LEU A 7 15.08 13.77 -3.82
C LEU A 7 15.31 13.48 -5.30
N VAL A 8 15.84 12.29 -5.58
CA VAL A 8 16.11 11.81 -6.93
C VAL A 8 15.27 10.56 -7.16
N SER A 9 14.48 10.55 -8.24
CA SER A 9 13.72 9.36 -8.62
C SER A 9 14.67 8.19 -8.90
N PRO A 10 14.43 6.99 -8.34
CA PRO A 10 15.25 5.80 -8.60
C PRO A 10 15.33 5.43 -10.09
N LYS A 11 14.33 5.80 -10.89
CA LYS A 11 14.29 5.61 -12.36
C LYS A 11 15.39 6.39 -13.09
N ARG A 12 15.93 7.44 -12.47
CA ARG A 12 17.02 8.25 -13.02
C ARG A 12 18.40 7.66 -12.73
N VAL A 13 18.50 6.71 -11.81
CA VAL A 13 19.77 6.06 -11.50
C VAL A 13 19.91 4.84 -12.40
N SER A 14 20.82 4.94 -13.37
CA SER A 14 21.05 3.89 -14.37
C SER A 14 22.48 3.94 -14.90
N ASN A 15 22.92 2.86 -15.54
CA ASN A 15 24.22 2.81 -16.18
C ASN A 15 24.31 3.88 -17.28
N PRO A 16 25.41 4.67 -17.34
CA PRO A 16 25.62 5.65 -18.39
C PRO A 16 25.50 5.02 -19.78
N ASN A 17 24.85 5.71 -20.72
CA ASN A 17 24.65 5.24 -22.10
C ASN A 17 23.97 3.86 -22.21
N GLY A 18 23.32 3.36 -21.16
CA GLY A 18 22.67 2.06 -21.17
C GLY A 18 23.63 0.87 -21.26
N ILE A 19 24.91 1.04 -20.90
CA ILE A 19 25.88 -0.06 -20.90
C ILE A 19 25.42 -1.20 -19.99
N MET A 20 25.77 -2.44 -20.35
CA MET A 20 25.46 -3.62 -19.57
C MET A 20 26.10 -3.57 -18.17
N ASN A 21 25.48 -4.27 -17.22
CA ASN A 21 26.03 -4.39 -15.88
C ASN A 21 27.40 -5.06 -15.91
N THR A 22 28.32 -4.53 -15.11
CA THR A 22 29.65 -5.08 -14.88
C THR A 22 29.84 -5.31 -13.38
N ARG A 23 30.93 -5.99 -12.99
CA ARG A 23 31.26 -6.22 -11.58
C ARG A 23 31.37 -4.93 -10.74
N ARG A 24 31.78 -3.82 -11.35
CA ARG A 24 32.02 -2.53 -10.68
C ARG A 24 30.95 -1.48 -10.95
N LEU A 25 30.02 -1.75 -11.86
CA LEU A 25 28.93 -0.82 -12.21
C LEU A 25 27.69 -1.64 -12.51
N SER A 26 26.68 -1.52 -11.66
CA SER A 26 25.39 -2.19 -11.87
C SER A 26 24.25 -1.27 -11.51
N ALA A 27 23.29 -1.15 -12.43
CA ALA A 27 22.09 -0.33 -12.29
C ALA A 27 22.34 1.12 -11.83
N GLY A 28 23.43 1.74 -12.30
CA GLY A 28 23.85 3.10 -12.01
C GLY A 28 24.64 3.28 -10.71
N VAL A 29 24.96 2.19 -9.99
CA VAL A 29 25.78 2.21 -8.78
C VAL A 29 27.19 1.70 -9.11
N GLU A 30 28.19 2.53 -8.87
CA GLU A 30 29.61 2.12 -8.94
C GLU A 30 30.06 1.56 -7.58
N SER A 31 30.65 0.38 -7.59
CA SER A 31 31.16 -0.32 -6.41
C SER A 31 32.67 -0.51 -6.44
N ASP A 32 33.27 -0.55 -5.25
CA ASP A 32 34.68 -0.90 -5.07
C ASP A 32 34.91 -2.42 -5.17
N ARG A 33 36.16 -2.85 -4.95
CA ARG A 33 36.52 -4.28 -4.97
C ARG A 33 35.86 -5.11 -3.86
N TYR A 34 35.34 -4.45 -2.83
CA TYR A 34 34.72 -5.04 -1.64
C TYR A 34 33.18 -4.86 -1.63
N GLY A 35 32.60 -4.28 -2.68
CA GLY A 35 31.15 -4.08 -2.83
C GLY A 35 30.61 -2.75 -2.26
N ALA A 36 31.46 -1.88 -1.68
CA ALA A 36 31.01 -0.60 -1.16
C ALA A 36 30.73 0.40 -2.30
N SER A 37 29.60 1.13 -2.22
CA SER A 37 29.22 2.11 -3.24
C SER A 37 30.14 3.35 -3.21
N ILE A 38 30.86 3.60 -4.30
CA ILE A 38 31.77 4.75 -4.46
C ILE A 38 31.06 5.94 -5.08
N ALA A 39 30.21 5.70 -6.08
CA ALA A 39 29.53 6.75 -6.82
C ALA A 39 28.22 6.26 -7.43
N PHE A 40 27.39 7.21 -7.83
CA PHE A 40 26.08 7.00 -8.42
C PHE A 40 25.96 7.80 -9.71
N HIS A 41 25.41 7.19 -10.74
CA HIS A 41 25.15 7.82 -12.03
C HIS A 41 23.70 8.27 -12.11
N VAL A 42 23.48 9.58 -12.10
CA VAL A 42 22.15 10.17 -12.14
C VAL A 42 21.90 10.78 -13.51
N ARG A 43 20.93 10.22 -14.23
CA ARG A 43 20.47 10.71 -15.53
C ARG A 43 19.80 12.08 -15.38
N GLU A 44 20.13 13.02 -16.26
CA GLU A 44 19.50 14.33 -16.32
C GLU A 44 18.03 14.22 -16.77
N THR A 45 17.21 15.17 -16.35
CA THR A 45 15.85 15.30 -16.86
C THR A 45 15.90 16.15 -18.12
N ALA A 46 15.30 15.66 -19.21
CA ALA A 46 15.10 16.44 -20.42
C ALA A 46 13.61 16.41 -20.74
N SER A 47 13.02 17.60 -20.89
CA SER A 47 11.72 17.75 -21.49
C SER A 47 11.94 17.90 -22.98
N THR A 48 11.54 16.90 -23.76
CA THR A 48 11.24 17.14 -25.17
C THR A 48 10.00 18.04 -25.18
N GLY A 49 10.09 19.24 -25.74
CA GLY A 49 9.03 20.26 -25.68
C GLY A 49 7.65 19.84 -26.23
N LEU A 50 7.56 18.64 -26.80
CA LEU A 50 6.35 18.01 -27.31
C LEU A 50 5.70 17.01 -26.34
N GLY A 51 6.25 16.81 -25.13
CA GLY A 51 5.75 15.80 -24.17
C GLY A 51 5.97 14.35 -24.61
N LEU A 52 6.64 14.13 -25.74
CA LEU A 52 6.97 12.82 -26.30
C LEU A 52 8.33 12.34 -25.75
N GLY A 53 8.32 11.46 -24.75
CA GLY A 53 9.52 10.83 -24.21
C GLY A 53 9.37 10.39 -22.75
N THR A 54 10.38 9.71 -22.21
CA THR A 54 10.37 9.26 -20.81
C THR A 54 10.65 10.38 -19.79
N GLY A 55 10.80 11.63 -20.24
CA GLY A 55 11.25 12.76 -19.41
C GLY A 55 12.71 12.69 -18.96
N LEU A 56 13.52 11.81 -19.57
CA LEU A 56 14.92 11.55 -19.21
C LEU A 56 15.84 11.94 -20.37
N GLY A 57 16.85 12.77 -20.09
CA GLY A 57 17.85 13.20 -21.07
C GLY A 57 18.92 12.13 -21.34
N HIS A 58 19.85 12.40 -22.25
CA HIS A 58 20.92 11.44 -22.61
C HIS A 58 22.24 11.69 -21.88
N ASN A 59 22.23 12.54 -20.84
CA ASN A 59 23.40 12.85 -20.04
C ASN A 59 23.28 12.22 -18.66
N TRP A 60 24.41 11.76 -18.11
CA TRP A 60 24.52 11.26 -16.75
C TRP A 60 25.52 12.08 -15.97
N LYS A 61 25.12 12.51 -14.78
CA LYS A 61 26.01 13.14 -13.81
C LYS A 61 26.49 12.09 -12.82
N ARG A 62 27.80 11.87 -12.78
CA ARG A 62 28.44 11.03 -11.76
C ARG A 62 28.51 11.81 -10.44
N VAL A 63 27.89 11.27 -9.40
CA VAL A 63 27.88 11.82 -8.03
C VAL A 63 28.62 10.87 -7.11
N GLN A 64 29.74 11.30 -6.54
CA GLN A 64 30.44 10.53 -5.51
C GLN A 64 29.54 10.28 -4.30
N ALA A 65 29.66 9.11 -3.66
CA ALA A 65 28.88 8.74 -2.49
C ALA A 65 29.25 9.58 -1.25
N ARG A 66 30.54 9.88 -1.09
CA ARG A 66 31.10 10.65 0.04
C ARG A 66 32.12 11.69 -0.45
N THR A 67 32.35 12.73 0.35
CA THR A 67 33.49 13.65 0.21
C THR A 67 34.79 13.02 0.74
N ALA A 68 35.93 13.67 0.50
CA ALA A 68 37.23 13.22 1.01
C ALA A 68 37.27 13.08 2.55
N HIS A 69 36.57 13.97 3.28
CA HIS A 69 36.45 13.93 4.74
C HIS A 69 35.26 13.08 5.24
N GLY A 70 34.65 12.26 4.38
CA GLY A 70 33.65 11.27 4.76
C GLY A 70 32.19 11.77 4.87
N ARG A 71 31.89 13.02 4.49
CA ARG A 71 30.51 13.54 4.46
C ARG A 71 29.73 12.89 3.32
N ARG A 72 28.49 12.45 3.58
CA ARG A 72 27.65 11.80 2.55
C ARG A 72 27.17 12.85 1.53
N LYS A 73 27.34 12.55 0.24
CA LYS A 73 26.84 13.35 -0.89
C LYS A 73 25.63 12.71 -1.57
N PHE A 74 25.53 11.39 -1.51
CA PHE A 74 24.41 10.63 -2.04
C PHE A 74 23.87 9.69 -0.96
N MET A 75 22.58 9.79 -0.68
CA MET A 75 21.91 8.93 0.30
C MET A 75 21.17 7.83 -0.44
N HIS A 76 21.75 6.63 -0.43
CA HIS A 76 21.13 5.45 -1.02
C HIS A 76 20.54 4.58 0.08
N VAL A 77 19.20 4.63 0.22
CA VAL A 77 18.45 3.92 1.26
C VAL A 77 17.60 2.85 0.62
N PHE A 78 17.90 1.60 0.91
CA PHE A 78 17.07 0.45 0.54
C PHE A 78 17.32 -0.70 1.52
N GLU A 79 16.41 -1.67 1.47
CA GLU A 79 16.55 -2.93 2.19
C GLU A 79 17.10 -3.99 1.21
N PRO A 80 18.32 -4.51 1.41
CA PRO A 80 18.85 -5.60 0.61
C PRO A 80 18.19 -6.91 1.03
N VAL A 81 17.74 -7.69 0.04
CA VAL A 81 17.12 -9.01 0.22
C VAL A 81 18.09 -10.11 -0.21
N GLU A 82 18.95 -9.83 -1.19
CA GLU A 82 19.90 -10.77 -1.76
C GLU A 82 21.34 -10.21 -1.75
N ASP A 83 22.32 -11.11 -1.83
CA ASP A 83 23.72 -10.73 -2.00
C ASP A 83 23.96 -10.05 -3.36
N GLY A 84 24.88 -9.08 -3.38
CA GLY A 84 25.22 -8.33 -4.59
C GLY A 84 24.13 -7.37 -5.09
N GLN A 85 23.00 -7.24 -4.38
CA GLN A 85 21.91 -6.35 -4.77
C GLN A 85 22.33 -4.88 -4.68
N THR A 86 22.34 -4.19 -5.83
CA THR A 86 22.75 -2.77 -5.88
C THR A 86 21.60 -1.79 -5.68
N ARG A 87 20.33 -2.22 -5.78
CA ARG A 87 19.14 -1.40 -5.58
C ARG A 87 17.96 -2.25 -5.10
N GLY A 88 17.01 -1.63 -4.41
CA GLY A 88 15.77 -2.28 -3.99
C GLY A 88 14.96 -2.86 -5.17
N CYS A 89 14.32 -4.00 -4.93
CA CYS A 89 13.41 -4.64 -5.88
C CYS A 89 11.97 -4.12 -5.67
N ASN A 90 11.11 -4.29 -6.69
CA ASN A 90 9.70 -3.98 -6.58
C ASN A 90 8.99 -5.08 -5.77
N GLN A 91 8.37 -4.72 -4.65
CA GLN A 91 7.64 -5.66 -3.79
C GLN A 91 6.43 -6.29 -4.49
N PHE A 92 5.82 -5.58 -5.46
CA PHE A 92 4.67 -6.09 -6.21
C PHE A 92 5.00 -7.21 -7.18
N LEU A 93 6.29 -7.53 -7.41
CA LEU A 93 6.68 -8.62 -8.30
C LEU A 93 6.11 -9.97 -7.83
N ALA A 94 6.03 -10.19 -6.51
CA ALA A 94 5.50 -11.42 -5.94
C ALA A 94 4.00 -11.64 -6.19
N VAL A 95 3.25 -10.57 -6.49
CA VAL A 95 1.77 -10.60 -6.63
C VAL A 95 1.30 -10.16 -8.01
N LEU A 96 2.23 -10.03 -8.96
CA LEU A 96 1.97 -9.41 -10.27
C LEU A 96 0.92 -10.17 -11.08
N GLU A 97 0.97 -11.50 -11.04
CA GLU A 97 0.02 -12.36 -11.74
C GLU A 97 -1.41 -12.17 -11.20
N GLN A 98 -1.56 -12.09 -9.90
CA GLN A 98 -2.84 -11.95 -9.18
C GLN A 98 -3.42 -10.55 -9.37
N MET A 99 -2.56 -9.52 -9.35
CA MET A 99 -2.94 -8.15 -9.74
C MET A 99 -3.49 -8.09 -11.17
N HIS A 100 -2.97 -8.92 -12.07
CA HIS A 100 -3.43 -8.97 -13.45
C HIS A 100 -4.72 -9.80 -13.63
N MET A 101 -4.91 -10.85 -12.82
CA MET A 101 -6.10 -11.71 -12.88
C MET A 101 -7.35 -11.05 -12.28
N LEU A 102 -7.22 -10.32 -11.17
CA LEU A 102 -8.38 -9.79 -10.43
C LEU A 102 -9.32 -8.92 -11.29
N PRO A 103 -8.84 -7.94 -12.09
CA PRO A 103 -9.73 -7.14 -12.94
C PRO A 103 -10.39 -7.97 -14.05
N LYS A 104 -9.68 -8.97 -14.59
CA LYS A 104 -10.24 -9.88 -15.61
C LYS A 104 -11.39 -10.69 -15.04
N LEU A 105 -11.22 -11.24 -13.84
CA LEU A 105 -12.27 -11.99 -13.14
C LEU A 105 -13.53 -11.14 -12.91
N GLN A 106 -13.36 -9.90 -12.42
CA GLN A 106 -14.46 -8.95 -12.21
C GLN A 106 -15.19 -8.61 -13.51
N HIS A 107 -14.44 -8.32 -14.59
CA HIS A 107 -15.02 -8.04 -15.90
C HIS A 107 -15.77 -9.24 -16.49
N THR A 108 -15.20 -10.44 -16.44
CA THR A 108 -15.87 -11.66 -16.92
C THR A 108 -17.14 -11.94 -16.11
N LYS A 109 -17.12 -11.71 -14.80
CA LYS A 109 -18.31 -11.87 -13.97
C LYS A 109 -19.41 -10.89 -14.36
N LEU A 110 -19.06 -9.62 -14.57
CA LEU A 110 -20.00 -8.59 -15.03
C LEU A 110 -20.55 -8.93 -16.42
N GLN A 111 -19.70 -9.37 -17.34
CA GLN A 111 -20.13 -9.80 -18.69
C GLN A 111 -21.08 -10.99 -18.62
N ASN A 112 -20.78 -12.01 -17.80
CA ASN A 112 -21.67 -13.15 -17.59
C ASN A 112 -23.01 -12.73 -16.97
N ALA A 113 -23.02 -11.77 -16.04
CA ALA A 113 -24.25 -11.20 -15.49
C ALA A 113 -25.08 -10.48 -16.57
N ILE A 114 -24.44 -9.69 -17.43
CA ILE A 114 -25.10 -9.01 -18.56
C ILE A 114 -25.66 -10.03 -19.56
N VAL A 115 -24.84 -11.01 -19.97
CA VAL A 115 -25.23 -12.08 -20.90
C VAL A 115 -26.40 -12.89 -20.33
N ASN A 116 -26.33 -13.32 -19.07
CA ASN A 116 -27.43 -14.02 -18.41
C ASN A 116 -28.70 -13.16 -18.33
N SER A 117 -28.57 -11.85 -18.11
CA SER A 117 -29.72 -10.93 -18.13
C SER A 117 -30.33 -10.77 -19.53
N MET A 118 -29.52 -10.89 -20.59
CA MET A 118 -29.96 -10.81 -21.99
C MET A 118 -30.63 -12.10 -22.47
N TYR A 119 -30.10 -13.27 -22.09
CA TYR A 119 -30.63 -14.59 -22.49
C TYR A 119 -31.75 -15.10 -21.57
N ALA A 120 -32.25 -14.29 -20.64
CA ALA A 120 -33.32 -14.66 -19.72
C ALA A 120 -34.65 -15.03 -20.42
N ALA A 121 -34.78 -14.71 -21.72
CA ALA A 121 -35.93 -15.03 -22.54
C ALA A 121 -35.46 -15.37 -23.97
N THR A 122 -35.51 -16.64 -24.34
CA THR A 122 -35.37 -17.09 -25.73
C THR A 122 -36.76 -17.46 -26.28
N ILE A 123 -36.96 -17.22 -27.57
CA ILE A 123 -38.18 -17.63 -28.27
C ILE A 123 -37.78 -18.80 -29.17
N GLU A 124 -38.38 -19.96 -28.92
CA GLU A 124 -38.24 -21.14 -29.77
C GLU A 124 -39.45 -21.22 -30.69
N SER A 125 -39.21 -21.21 -32.00
CA SER A 125 -40.25 -21.29 -33.01
C SER A 125 -40.24 -22.69 -33.63
N GLU A 126 -41.35 -23.41 -33.52
CA GLU A 126 -41.50 -24.68 -34.25
C GLU A 126 -41.91 -24.40 -35.69
N LEU A 127 -41.10 -24.89 -36.64
CA LEU A 127 -41.46 -24.81 -38.05
C LEU A 127 -42.56 -25.85 -38.32
N GLY A 128 -43.77 -25.40 -38.68
CA GLY A 128 -44.88 -26.30 -38.99
C GLY A 128 -44.52 -27.31 -40.11
N SER A 129 -45.00 -28.55 -39.98
CA SER A 129 -44.65 -29.68 -40.84
C SER A 129 -44.85 -29.43 -42.34
N GLU A 130 -45.78 -28.53 -42.71
CA GLU A 130 -46.07 -28.14 -44.09
C GLU A 130 -44.98 -27.23 -44.70
N ALA A 131 -44.46 -26.27 -43.92
CA ALA A 131 -43.33 -25.43 -44.32
C ALA A 131 -42.01 -26.22 -44.33
N ALA A 132 -41.82 -27.12 -43.36
CA ALA A 132 -40.67 -28.03 -43.31
C ALA A 132 -40.61 -28.96 -44.54
N MET A 133 -41.77 -29.47 -44.99
CA MET A 133 -41.89 -30.29 -46.20
C MET A 133 -41.61 -29.50 -47.49
N GLN A 134 -41.98 -28.22 -47.58
CA GLN A 134 -41.60 -27.36 -48.72
C GLN A 134 -40.09 -27.13 -48.78
N ILE A 135 -39.41 -26.99 -47.64
CA ILE A 135 -37.97 -26.75 -47.58
C ILE A 135 -37.17 -28.01 -47.90
N ILE A 136 -37.61 -29.17 -47.39
CA ILE A 136 -36.98 -30.47 -47.68
C ILE A 136 -37.26 -30.92 -49.12
N GLY A 137 -38.42 -30.55 -49.69
CA GLY A 137 -38.83 -30.93 -51.04
C GLY A 137 -38.33 -30.04 -52.18
N ALA A 138 -37.81 -28.84 -51.92
CA ALA A 138 -37.54 -27.82 -52.95
C ALA A 138 -36.05 -27.50 -53.24
N GLY A 139 -35.08 -28.18 -52.63
CA GLY A 139 -33.65 -27.91 -52.90
C GLY A 139 -33.26 -26.43 -52.69
N GLU A 140 -32.44 -25.85 -53.56
CA GLU A 140 -31.95 -24.46 -53.46
C GLU A 140 -33.07 -23.40 -53.35
N GLU A 141 -34.26 -23.63 -53.92
CA GLU A 141 -35.40 -22.71 -53.79
C GLU A 141 -36.01 -22.73 -52.38
N GLY A 142 -35.94 -23.86 -51.68
CA GLY A 142 -36.41 -24.00 -50.29
C GLY A 142 -35.62 -23.14 -49.30
N MET A 143 -34.35 -22.85 -49.60
CA MET A 143 -33.52 -21.97 -48.77
C MET A 143 -33.95 -20.51 -48.84
N SER A 144 -34.48 -20.07 -49.99
CA SER A 144 -35.01 -18.71 -50.16
C SER A 144 -36.29 -18.48 -49.35
N GLY A 145 -37.14 -19.51 -49.24
CA GLY A 145 -38.34 -19.50 -48.41
C GLY A 145 -38.04 -19.35 -46.91
N VAL A 146 -37.01 -20.07 -46.42
CA VAL A 146 -36.53 -19.93 -45.04
C VAL A 146 -36.02 -18.53 -44.76
N THR A 147 -35.22 -17.97 -45.66
CA THR A 147 -34.68 -16.61 -45.47
C THR A 147 -35.78 -15.54 -45.45
N ASN A 148 -36.82 -15.70 -46.28
CA ASN A 148 -37.96 -14.78 -46.30
C ASN A 148 -38.81 -14.90 -45.03
N TRP A 149 -39.07 -16.12 -44.57
CA TRP A 149 -39.80 -16.38 -43.33
C TRP A 149 -39.05 -15.84 -42.10
N LEU A 150 -37.73 -16.06 -42.02
CA LEU A 150 -36.88 -15.48 -40.97
C LEU A 150 -36.88 -13.94 -41.01
N ALA A 151 -36.87 -13.34 -42.20
CA ALA A 151 -36.93 -11.89 -42.36
C ALA A 151 -38.29 -11.32 -41.92
N GLU A 152 -39.39 -12.00 -42.22
CA GLU A 152 -40.74 -11.60 -41.82
C GLU A 152 -40.93 -11.70 -40.30
N MET A 153 -40.45 -12.78 -39.67
CA MET A 153 -40.44 -12.90 -38.21
C MET A 153 -39.60 -11.83 -37.53
N ASN A 154 -38.41 -11.53 -38.07
CA ASN A 154 -37.56 -10.48 -37.52
C ASN A 154 -38.24 -9.10 -37.61
N ALA A 155 -38.95 -8.82 -38.71
CA ALA A 155 -39.74 -7.60 -38.87
C ALA A 155 -40.92 -7.51 -37.89
N TYR A 156 -41.59 -8.63 -37.61
CA TYR A 156 -42.67 -8.70 -36.62
C TYR A 156 -42.15 -8.42 -35.21
N HIS A 157 -41.09 -9.11 -34.79
CA HIS A 157 -40.48 -8.97 -33.46
C HIS A 157 -39.83 -7.60 -33.21
N ALA A 158 -39.36 -6.93 -34.28
CA ALA A 158 -38.86 -5.55 -34.22
C ALA A 158 -39.99 -4.53 -33.93
N ASN A 159 -41.20 -4.78 -34.47
CA ASN A 159 -42.36 -3.89 -34.33
C ASN A 159 -43.27 -4.23 -33.14
N ALA A 160 -43.20 -5.45 -32.61
CA ALA A 160 -44.01 -5.93 -31.50
C ALA A 160 -43.54 -5.45 -30.11
N GLY A 161 -43.33 -4.14 -29.95
CA GLY A 161 -42.80 -3.51 -28.74
C GLY A 161 -43.84 -3.26 -27.63
N ILE A 162 -44.54 -4.29 -27.15
CA ILE A 162 -45.45 -4.12 -26.00
C ILE A 162 -44.61 -4.01 -24.71
N ARG A 163 -44.67 -2.85 -24.04
CA ARG A 163 -44.00 -2.61 -22.75
C ARG A 163 -45.04 -2.52 -21.66
N LEU A 164 -44.91 -3.33 -20.61
CA LEU A 164 -45.75 -3.28 -19.42
C LEU A 164 -44.85 -2.96 -18.23
N ASN A 165 -45.07 -1.81 -17.59
CA ASN A 165 -44.22 -1.29 -16.49
C ASN A 165 -42.71 -1.26 -16.79
N GLY A 166 -42.33 -0.88 -18.02
CA GLY A 166 -40.92 -0.74 -18.42
C GLY A 166 -40.22 -2.06 -18.81
N VAL A 167 -40.89 -3.21 -18.68
CA VAL A 167 -40.41 -4.51 -19.12
C VAL A 167 -40.98 -4.82 -20.51
N LYS A 168 -40.13 -5.23 -21.46
CA LYS A 168 -40.56 -5.68 -22.79
C LYS A 168 -41.24 -7.03 -22.64
N VAL A 169 -42.53 -7.10 -22.96
CA VAL A 169 -43.28 -8.36 -23.02
C VAL A 169 -43.20 -8.86 -24.46
N PRO A 170 -42.50 -9.97 -24.75
CA PRO A 170 -42.43 -10.51 -26.10
C PRO A 170 -43.83 -10.95 -26.54
N HIS A 171 -44.30 -10.43 -27.68
CA HIS A 171 -45.54 -10.87 -28.30
C HIS A 171 -45.21 -12.00 -29.27
N LEU A 172 -45.64 -13.21 -28.92
CA LEU A 172 -45.30 -14.43 -29.64
C LEU A 172 -46.27 -14.68 -30.79
N VAL A 173 -45.78 -15.15 -31.93
CA VAL A 173 -46.65 -15.67 -33.01
C VAL A 173 -47.11 -17.10 -32.68
N PRO A 174 -48.24 -17.57 -33.23
CA PRO A 174 -48.69 -18.96 -33.02
C PRO A 174 -47.60 -19.96 -33.43
N GLY A 175 -47.26 -20.90 -32.54
CA GLY A 175 -46.17 -21.87 -32.74
C GLY A 175 -44.83 -21.48 -32.08
N GLU A 176 -44.74 -20.30 -31.46
CA GLU A 176 -43.60 -19.90 -30.63
C GLU A 176 -43.81 -20.21 -29.15
N THR A 177 -42.75 -20.67 -28.50
CA THR A 177 -42.69 -20.86 -27.05
C THR A 177 -41.63 -19.94 -26.44
N LEU A 178 -42.00 -19.27 -25.35
CA LEU A 178 -41.07 -18.44 -24.58
C LEU A 178 -40.39 -19.32 -23.53
N ASN A 179 -39.10 -19.58 -23.74
CA ASN A 179 -38.28 -20.27 -22.75
C ASN A 179 -37.55 -19.24 -21.89
N MET A 180 -37.97 -19.16 -20.63
CA MET A 180 -37.26 -18.37 -19.64
C MET A 180 -36.11 -19.19 -19.07
N HIS A 181 -34.90 -18.97 -19.59
CA HIS A 181 -33.70 -19.55 -18.99
C HIS A 181 -33.40 -18.81 -17.69
N THR A 182 -33.75 -19.41 -16.56
CA THR A 182 -33.24 -18.94 -15.27
C THR A 182 -31.76 -19.28 -15.21
N SER A 183 -30.91 -18.26 -15.12
CA SER A 183 -29.48 -18.49 -14.97
C SER A 183 -29.22 -19.16 -13.62
N GLY A 184 -29.04 -20.48 -13.63
CA GLY A 184 -28.64 -21.23 -12.46
C GLY A 184 -27.31 -20.69 -11.92
N ASN A 185 -27.34 -20.17 -10.69
CA ASN A 185 -26.22 -19.67 -9.90
C ASN A 185 -25.48 -18.43 -10.44
N VAL A 186 -26.06 -17.27 -10.18
CA VAL A 186 -25.39 -15.97 -10.33
C VAL A 186 -24.26 -15.79 -9.30
N ASP A 187 -24.14 -16.63 -8.26
CA ASP A 187 -23.13 -16.50 -7.20
C ASP A 187 -22.32 -17.79 -6.94
N ASN A 188 -21.79 -18.42 -7.99
CA ASN A 188 -20.90 -19.60 -7.92
C ASN A 188 -19.53 -19.27 -7.28
N GLY A 189 -19.48 -18.94 -5.98
CA GLY A 189 -18.23 -18.79 -5.23
C GLY A 189 -17.30 -17.68 -5.75
N PHE A 190 -17.85 -16.68 -6.44
CA PHE A 190 -17.07 -15.55 -6.95
C PHE A 190 -16.43 -14.78 -5.80
N THR A 191 -17.21 -14.51 -4.74
CA THR A 191 -16.75 -13.84 -3.52
C THR A 191 -15.63 -14.61 -2.82
N ASP A 192 -15.71 -15.95 -2.77
CA ASP A 192 -14.68 -16.81 -2.20
C ASP A 192 -13.39 -16.81 -3.03
N LEU A 193 -13.51 -16.87 -4.36
CA LEU A 193 -12.38 -16.80 -5.28
C LEU A 193 -11.70 -15.42 -5.23
N GLU A 194 -12.48 -14.35 -5.26
CA GLU A 194 -11.99 -12.97 -5.11
C GLU A 194 -11.27 -12.79 -3.77
N SER A 195 -11.89 -13.24 -2.68
CA SER A 195 -11.27 -13.21 -1.34
C SER A 195 -10.00 -14.07 -1.26
N SER A 196 -9.93 -15.18 -1.98
CA SER A 196 -8.74 -16.02 -2.07
C SER A 196 -7.59 -15.31 -2.79
N ILE A 197 -7.87 -14.65 -3.92
CA ILE A 197 -6.88 -13.85 -4.66
C ILE A 197 -6.36 -12.70 -3.78
N LEU A 198 -7.26 -11.98 -3.11
CA LEU A 198 -6.89 -10.88 -2.21
C LEU A 198 -6.04 -11.37 -1.02
N ARG A 199 -6.36 -12.53 -0.44
CA ARG A 199 -5.54 -13.16 0.62
C ARG A 199 -4.15 -13.53 0.13
N TRP A 200 -4.03 -14.06 -1.08
CA TRP A 200 -2.74 -14.39 -1.68
C TRP A 200 -1.90 -13.14 -1.94
N MET A 201 -2.54 -12.06 -2.41
CA MET A 201 -1.89 -10.76 -2.58
C MET A 201 -1.44 -10.17 -1.24
N ALA A 202 -2.27 -10.24 -0.21
CA ALA A 202 -1.93 -9.77 1.14
C ALA A 202 -0.69 -10.51 1.69
N ALA A 203 -0.68 -11.84 1.58
CA ALA A 203 0.46 -12.67 1.96
C ALA A 203 1.75 -12.32 1.18
N GLY A 204 1.66 -12.16 -0.15
CA GLY A 204 2.81 -11.79 -0.97
C GLY A 204 3.36 -10.37 -0.71
N LEU A 205 2.51 -9.46 -0.23
CA LEU A 205 2.89 -8.11 0.19
C LEU A 205 3.27 -8.01 1.68
N ASN A 206 3.24 -9.13 2.40
CA ASN A 206 3.49 -9.22 3.84
C ASN A 206 2.63 -8.23 4.65
N VAL A 207 1.36 -8.11 4.27
CA VAL A 207 0.34 -7.33 4.97
C VAL A 207 -0.85 -8.25 5.28
N PRO A 208 -1.53 -8.07 6.42
CA PRO A 208 -2.71 -8.86 6.73
C PRO A 208 -3.89 -8.55 5.80
N TYR A 209 -4.78 -9.53 5.66
CA TYR A 209 -5.91 -9.47 4.74
C TYR A 209 -6.90 -8.33 5.09
N GLU A 210 -7.23 -8.17 6.36
CA GLU A 210 -8.27 -7.23 6.80
C GLU A 210 -7.93 -5.77 6.47
N PRO A 211 -6.73 -5.24 6.81
CA PRO A 211 -6.35 -3.89 6.40
C PRO A 211 -6.11 -3.76 4.89
N PHE A 212 -5.71 -4.85 4.21
CA PHE A 212 -5.45 -4.85 2.76
C PHE A 212 -6.75 -4.76 1.94
N ALA A 213 -7.70 -5.67 2.19
CA ALA A 213 -8.99 -5.73 1.51
C ALA A 213 -10.03 -4.77 2.12
N LYS A 214 -9.73 -4.18 3.29
CA LYS A 214 -10.67 -3.42 4.13
C LYS A 214 -11.92 -4.24 4.49
N ASP A 215 -11.76 -5.54 4.66
CA ASP A 215 -12.83 -6.48 4.97
C ASP A 215 -12.63 -7.06 6.36
N TYR A 216 -13.51 -6.66 7.29
CA TYR A 216 -13.51 -7.10 8.68
C TYR A 216 -14.72 -7.97 9.01
N ARG A 217 -15.53 -8.38 8.02
CA ARG A 217 -16.81 -9.08 8.25
C ARG A 217 -16.65 -10.40 9.02
N GLN A 218 -15.55 -11.11 8.80
CA GLN A 218 -15.25 -12.40 9.44
C GLN A 218 -14.22 -12.29 10.58
N SER A 219 -13.88 -11.08 11.04
CA SER A 219 -12.86 -10.89 12.08
C SER A 219 -13.47 -10.58 13.44
N SER A 220 -13.04 -11.32 14.46
CA SER A 220 -13.27 -11.03 15.87
C SER A 220 -12.36 -9.88 16.38
N TYR A 221 -12.67 -9.35 17.56
CA TYR A 221 -11.78 -8.36 18.22
C TYR A 221 -10.34 -8.88 18.36
N SER A 222 -10.17 -10.13 18.82
CA SER A 222 -8.84 -10.72 19.04
C SER A 222 -8.07 -10.94 17.74
N SER A 223 -8.74 -11.39 16.67
CA SER A 223 -8.11 -11.57 15.35
C SER A 223 -7.76 -10.24 14.69
N SER A 224 -8.64 -9.23 14.77
CA SER A 224 -8.35 -7.88 14.29
C SER A 224 -7.16 -7.26 15.03
N ARG A 225 -7.05 -7.48 16.34
CA ARG A 225 -5.89 -7.05 17.14
C ARG A 225 -4.61 -7.75 16.73
N ALA A 226 -4.66 -9.07 16.53
CA ALA A 226 -3.50 -9.85 16.08
C ALA A 226 -3.02 -9.38 14.69
N SER A 227 -3.94 -9.19 13.75
CA SER A 227 -3.69 -8.66 12.41
C SER A 227 -3.04 -7.26 12.46
N MET A 228 -3.58 -6.33 13.25
CA MET A 228 -2.99 -5.00 13.38
C MET A 228 -1.59 -5.04 14.04
N LEU A 229 -1.37 -5.94 15.01
CA LEU A 229 -0.07 -6.14 15.65
C LEU A 229 1.00 -6.70 14.70
N GLU A 230 0.63 -7.66 13.87
CA GLU A 230 1.51 -8.22 12.83
C GLU A 230 1.90 -7.14 11.82
N SER A 231 0.91 -6.37 11.35
CA SER A 231 1.13 -5.19 10.48
C SER A 231 2.09 -4.21 11.13
N TRP A 232 1.86 -3.89 12.40
CA TRP A 232 2.69 -2.95 13.16
C TRP A 232 4.15 -3.42 13.23
N ARG A 233 4.38 -4.71 13.53
CA ARG A 233 5.73 -5.29 13.55
C ARG A 233 6.43 -5.14 12.19
N TYR A 234 5.71 -5.45 11.09
CA TYR A 234 6.25 -5.30 9.74
C TYR A 234 6.60 -3.84 9.42
N PHE A 235 5.68 -2.90 9.66
CA PHE A 235 5.91 -1.48 9.39
C PHE A 235 7.00 -0.87 10.27
N MET A 236 7.13 -1.29 11.52
CA MET A 236 8.22 -0.85 12.41
C MET A 236 9.59 -1.30 11.90
N GLY A 237 9.69 -2.55 11.40
CA GLY A 237 10.91 -3.04 10.75
C GLY A 237 11.29 -2.19 9.52
N ARG A 238 10.32 -1.97 8.63
CA ARG A 238 10.49 -1.13 7.43
C ARG A 238 10.85 0.32 7.78
N ARG A 239 10.20 0.90 8.79
CA ARG A 239 10.45 2.26 9.30
C ARG A 239 11.88 2.39 9.81
N LYS A 240 12.38 1.40 10.58
CA LYS A 240 13.75 1.39 11.09
C LYS A 240 14.80 1.40 9.97
N ILE A 241 14.57 0.62 8.90
CA ILE A 241 15.53 0.50 7.79
C ILE A 241 15.43 1.69 6.82
N ILE A 242 14.23 2.17 6.49
CA ILE A 242 14.05 3.21 5.48
C ILE A 242 14.04 4.60 6.13
N ALA A 243 12.99 4.90 6.90
CA ALA A 243 12.79 6.22 7.48
C ALA A 243 13.88 6.55 8.51
N GLY A 244 14.17 5.63 9.43
CA GLY A 244 15.19 5.79 10.47
C GLY A 244 16.58 6.02 9.87
N ARG A 245 17.01 5.20 8.89
CA ARG A 245 18.30 5.44 8.21
C ARG A 245 18.33 6.77 7.48
N PHE A 246 17.26 7.14 6.76
CA PHE A 246 17.18 8.41 6.05
C PHE A 246 17.27 9.61 7.01
N ALA A 247 16.49 9.58 8.09
CA ALA A 247 16.49 10.61 9.11
C ALA A 247 17.84 10.70 9.84
N SER A 248 18.44 9.58 10.25
CA SER A 248 19.78 9.55 10.85
C SER A 248 20.85 10.10 9.91
N MET A 249 20.76 9.81 8.60
CA MET A 249 21.67 10.40 7.60
C MET A 249 21.51 11.91 7.50
N LEU A 250 20.27 12.39 7.45
CA LEU A 250 19.98 13.83 7.38
C LEU A 250 20.46 14.55 8.64
N PHE A 251 20.12 14.02 9.82
CA PHE A 251 20.57 14.52 11.11
C PHE A 251 22.09 14.60 11.20
N THR A 252 22.78 13.55 10.76
CA THR A 252 24.25 13.53 10.72
C THR A 252 24.81 14.67 9.87
N LEU A 253 24.20 14.96 8.72
CA LEU A 253 24.66 16.03 7.83
C LEU A 253 24.41 17.42 8.41
N VAL A 254 23.28 17.59 9.09
CA VAL A 254 22.87 18.82 9.77
C VAL A 254 23.74 19.09 10.99
N LEU A 255 23.94 18.08 11.85
CA LEU A 255 24.79 18.18 13.03
C LEU A 255 26.25 18.48 12.67
N GLU A 256 26.78 17.79 11.66
CA GLU A 256 28.12 18.07 11.12
C GLU A 256 28.26 19.53 10.66
N GLU A 257 27.24 20.08 10.00
CA GLU A 257 27.25 21.48 9.56
C GLU A 257 27.17 22.46 10.75
N ALA A 258 26.28 22.20 11.71
CA ALA A 258 26.12 23.04 12.89
C ALA A 258 27.42 23.16 13.69
N LEU A 259 28.15 22.05 13.84
CA LEU A 259 29.46 22.01 14.49
C LEU A 259 30.52 22.77 13.68
N GLN A 260 30.56 22.59 12.36
CA GLN A 260 31.52 23.30 11.49
C GLN A 260 31.30 24.82 11.50
N ARG A 261 30.04 25.25 11.55
CA ARG A 261 29.66 26.68 11.63
C ARG A 261 29.79 27.28 13.02
N ARG A 262 30.09 26.45 14.03
CA ARG A 262 30.13 26.83 15.45
C ARG A 262 28.79 27.35 15.99
N GLU A 263 27.68 26.97 15.35
CA GLU A 263 26.33 27.15 15.90
C GLU A 263 26.12 26.22 17.10
N LEU A 264 26.73 25.04 17.05
CA LEU A 264 26.86 24.11 18.17
C LEU A 264 28.35 23.89 18.46
N THR A 265 28.68 23.69 19.73
CA THR A 265 30.03 23.32 20.16
C THR A 265 29.98 22.01 20.92
N LEU A 266 31.03 21.19 20.77
CA LEU A 266 31.13 19.95 21.53
C LEU A 266 31.29 20.29 23.03
N PRO A 267 30.71 19.49 23.93
CA PRO A 267 30.89 19.66 25.37
C PRO A 267 32.37 19.72 25.74
N ARG A 268 32.73 20.62 26.68
CA ARG A 268 34.14 20.83 27.08
C ARG A 268 34.85 19.58 27.61
N GLY A 269 34.09 18.62 28.18
CA GLY A 269 34.61 17.35 28.69
C GLY A 269 34.66 16.20 27.66
N ALA A 270 34.42 16.49 26.38
CA ALA A 270 34.42 15.46 25.34
C ALA A 270 35.84 14.98 25.01
N ASN A 271 36.14 13.72 25.34
CA ASN A 271 37.44 13.11 25.04
C ASN A 271 37.64 12.74 23.56
N ARG A 272 36.56 12.72 22.77
CA ARG A 272 36.59 12.34 21.34
C ARG A 272 35.92 13.39 20.48
N GLY A 273 36.55 13.71 19.37
CA GLY A 273 36.00 14.63 18.37
C GLY A 273 34.78 14.06 17.63
N PHE A 274 34.09 14.92 16.88
CA PHE A 274 32.91 14.51 16.11
C PHE A 274 33.19 13.37 15.13
N TYR A 275 34.31 13.45 14.38
CA TYR A 275 34.66 12.44 13.39
C TYR A 275 35.14 11.12 14.00
N GLU A 276 35.72 11.16 15.20
CA GLU A 276 36.20 9.97 15.92
C GLU A 276 35.05 9.17 16.52
N ALA A 277 34.02 9.85 17.03
CA ALA A 277 32.88 9.24 17.70
C ALA A 277 31.54 9.57 16.99
N LYS A 278 31.55 9.64 15.66
CA LYS A 278 30.40 10.08 14.85
C LYS A 278 29.13 9.28 15.13
N SER A 279 29.23 7.98 15.35
CA SER A 279 28.09 7.12 15.69
C SER A 279 27.49 7.46 17.05
N ALA A 280 28.30 7.82 18.04
CA ALA A 280 27.84 8.18 19.37
C ALA A 280 27.16 9.57 19.35
N TRP A 281 27.78 10.55 18.68
CA TRP A 281 27.23 11.90 18.54
C TRP A 281 25.95 11.95 17.71
N CYS A 282 25.83 11.07 16.71
CA CYS A 282 24.65 10.99 15.85
C CYS A 282 23.66 9.91 16.30
N ASN A 283 23.80 9.38 17.52
CA ASN A 283 22.85 8.41 18.06
C ASN A 283 21.53 9.12 18.37
N ALA A 284 20.50 8.78 17.61
CA ALA A 284 19.18 9.37 17.74
C ALA A 284 18.13 8.31 17.37
N ASP A 285 17.06 8.27 18.15
CA ASP A 285 15.88 7.48 17.86
C ASP A 285 14.80 8.35 17.20
N TRP A 286 14.06 7.74 16.28
CA TRP A 286 13.06 8.43 15.47
C TRP A 286 11.67 7.94 15.82
N ILE A 287 10.95 8.77 16.57
CA ILE A 287 9.54 8.54 16.89
C ILE A 287 8.72 8.84 15.63
N GLY A 288 7.86 7.90 15.26
CA GLY A 288 6.94 8.05 14.13
C GLY A 288 5.51 8.07 14.62
N SER A 289 4.55 7.88 13.71
CA SER A 289 3.14 7.76 14.09
C SER A 289 2.97 6.67 15.15
N GLY A 290 2.16 6.95 16.16
CA GLY A 290 1.79 5.99 17.20
C GLY A 290 1.03 4.79 16.66
N ARG A 291 0.94 3.77 17.50
CA ARG A 291 0.14 2.57 17.24
C ARG A 291 -1.33 2.89 17.43
N LEU A 292 -2.17 2.36 16.53
CA LEU A 292 -3.63 2.40 16.68
C LEU A 292 -4.05 1.53 17.86
N ALA A 293 -4.76 2.14 18.83
CA ALA A 293 -5.38 1.43 19.93
C ALA A 293 -6.76 0.93 19.53
N ILE A 294 -7.05 -0.36 19.78
CA ILE A 294 -8.36 -0.95 19.49
C ILE A 294 -9.27 -0.86 20.72
N ASP A 295 -8.71 -1.15 21.89
CA ASP A 295 -9.33 -0.90 23.20
C ASP A 295 -8.38 -0.02 24.00
N GLY A 296 -8.61 1.29 23.95
CA GLY A 296 -7.74 2.28 24.59
C GLY A 296 -7.59 2.02 26.09
N LEU A 297 -8.62 1.51 26.78
CA LEU A 297 -8.56 1.30 28.22
C LEU A 297 -7.66 0.12 28.58
N LYS A 298 -7.76 -1.00 27.87
CA LYS A 298 -6.89 -2.16 28.11
C LYS A 298 -5.43 -1.85 27.79
N GLU A 299 -5.17 -1.14 26.68
CA GLU A 299 -3.81 -0.82 26.27
C GLU A 299 -3.15 0.19 27.22
N VAL A 300 -3.89 1.18 27.73
CA VAL A 300 -3.40 2.11 28.75
C VAL A 300 -3.11 1.38 30.07
N LYS A 301 -3.99 0.48 30.52
CA LYS A 301 -3.72 -0.35 31.72
C LYS A 301 -2.49 -1.23 31.54
N GLU A 302 -2.32 -1.83 30.36
CA GLU A 302 -1.14 -2.63 30.02
C GLU A 302 0.14 -1.78 30.04
N ALA A 303 0.08 -0.51 29.60
CA ALA A 303 1.21 0.43 29.65
C ALA A 303 1.56 0.84 31.08
N ILE A 304 0.56 1.19 31.91
CA ILE A 304 0.75 1.53 33.32
C ILE A 304 1.41 0.37 34.06
N LEU A 305 0.85 -0.84 33.93
CA LEU A 305 1.39 -2.02 34.60
C LEU A 305 2.83 -2.34 34.15
N ARG A 306 3.18 -2.11 32.88
CA ARG A 306 4.55 -2.28 32.37
C ARG A 306 5.53 -1.27 32.96
N ILE A 307 5.10 -0.04 33.19
CA ILE A 307 5.94 0.99 33.84
C ILE A 307 6.09 0.66 35.34
N GLU A 308 5.00 0.39 36.04
CA GLU A 308 5.00 0.08 37.47
C GLU A 308 5.78 -1.20 37.80
N SER A 309 5.70 -2.23 36.94
CA SER A 309 6.49 -3.46 37.10
C SER A 309 7.96 -3.32 36.69
N GLY A 310 8.39 -2.17 36.18
CA GLY A 310 9.77 -1.93 35.72
C GLY A 310 10.14 -2.62 34.41
N LEU A 311 9.16 -3.13 33.66
CA LEU A 311 9.39 -3.76 32.34
C LEU A 311 9.54 -2.71 31.22
N SER A 312 9.09 -1.48 31.45
CA SER A 312 9.15 -0.38 30.48
C SER A 312 9.44 0.98 31.14
N THR A 313 9.54 2.02 30.32
CA THR A 313 9.78 3.40 30.75
C THR A 313 8.75 4.33 30.10
N TYR A 314 8.52 5.51 30.68
CA TYR A 314 7.65 6.53 30.10
C TYR A 314 8.02 6.86 28.66
N GLU A 315 9.32 6.96 28.37
CA GLU A 315 9.83 7.21 27.02
C GLU A 315 9.42 6.13 26.01
N LYS A 316 9.53 4.84 26.39
CA LYS A 316 9.13 3.74 25.50
C LYS A 316 7.62 3.69 25.29
N GLU A 317 6.82 3.90 26.33
CA GLU A 317 5.36 3.87 26.21
C GLU A 317 4.81 5.08 25.44
N LEU A 318 5.33 6.29 25.68
CA LEU A 318 4.94 7.48 24.92
C LEU A 318 5.39 7.40 23.46
N ALA A 319 6.59 6.86 23.18
CA ALA A 319 7.03 6.62 21.82
C ALA A 319 6.13 5.62 21.06
N LEU A 320 5.50 4.65 21.75
CA LEU A 320 4.49 3.77 21.15
C LEU A 320 3.20 4.52 20.79
N MET A 321 2.86 5.59 21.53
CA MET A 321 1.78 6.52 21.21
C MET A 321 2.18 7.57 20.16
N GLY A 322 3.47 7.63 19.81
CA GLY A 322 4.02 8.57 18.84
C GLY A 322 4.38 9.94 19.44
N GLU A 323 4.46 10.03 20.76
CA GLU A 323 4.75 11.25 21.51
C GLU A 323 6.18 11.23 22.06
N ASP A 324 6.79 12.41 22.16
CA ASP A 324 8.08 12.58 22.84
C ASP A 324 7.89 12.74 24.35
N TYR A 325 8.66 11.99 25.14
CA TYR A 325 8.52 11.99 26.59
C TYR A 325 8.86 13.35 27.21
N GLN A 326 9.87 14.05 26.69
CA GLN A 326 10.32 15.33 27.24
C GLN A 326 9.30 16.42 26.97
N GLU A 327 8.70 16.42 25.76
CA GLU A 327 7.63 17.35 25.41
C GLU A 327 6.40 17.15 26.29
N VAL A 328 5.96 15.89 26.47
CA VAL A 328 4.81 15.57 27.33
C VAL A 328 5.06 15.99 28.77
N PHE A 329 6.22 15.69 29.33
CA PHE A 329 6.53 16.05 30.72
C PHE A 329 6.67 17.57 30.90
N ALA A 330 7.30 18.27 29.96
CA ALA A 330 7.40 19.73 29.99
C ALA A 330 6.02 20.39 29.94
N GLN A 331 5.11 19.85 29.11
CA GLN A 331 3.74 20.32 29.03
C GLN A 331 2.96 20.03 30.32
N GLN A 332 3.11 18.84 30.92
CA GLN A 332 2.47 18.50 32.20
C GLN A 332 2.89 19.44 33.34
N VAL A 333 4.18 19.78 33.43
CA VAL A 333 4.69 20.74 34.43
C VAL A 333 4.03 22.11 34.23
N ARG A 334 3.99 22.61 32.99
CA ARG A 334 3.35 23.89 32.67
C ARG A 334 1.86 23.88 33.02
N GLU A 335 1.13 22.82 32.66
CA GLU A 335 -0.29 22.69 32.97
C GLU A 335 -0.56 22.64 34.48
N MET A 336 0.35 22.03 35.27
CA MET A 336 0.25 22.02 36.72
C MET A 336 0.43 23.42 37.32
N GLU A 337 1.40 24.19 36.82
CA GLU A 337 1.65 25.57 37.24
C GLU A 337 0.44 26.46 36.90
N GLU A 338 -0.07 26.39 35.66
CA GLU A 338 -1.23 27.17 35.21
C GLU A 338 -2.50 26.83 36.03
N ARG A 339 -2.74 25.55 36.35
CA ARG A 339 -3.87 25.15 37.20
C ARG A 339 -3.75 25.73 38.60
N LYS A 340 -2.53 25.72 39.17
CA LYS A 340 -2.27 26.26 40.50
C LYS A 340 -2.50 27.77 40.54
N GLU A 341 -2.04 28.50 39.52
CA GLU A 341 -2.28 29.93 39.37
C GLU A 341 -3.77 30.26 39.19
N ALA A 342 -4.50 29.44 38.43
CA ALA A 342 -5.95 29.59 38.23
C ALA A 342 -6.81 29.14 39.42
N GLY A 343 -6.21 28.62 40.51
CA GLY A 343 -6.95 28.08 41.66
C GLY A 343 -7.75 26.81 41.35
N LEU A 344 -7.41 26.12 40.26
CA LEU A 344 -8.06 24.87 39.86
C LEU A 344 -7.50 23.69 40.65
N PRO A 345 -8.32 22.64 40.90
CA PRO A 345 -7.82 21.44 41.55
C PRO A 345 -6.70 20.77 40.74
N MET A 346 -5.77 20.14 41.45
CA MET A 346 -4.74 19.28 40.84
C MET A 346 -5.36 18.26 39.90
N ALA A 347 -4.63 17.90 38.85
CA ALA A 347 -5.09 16.95 37.85
C ALA A 347 -5.46 15.60 38.51
N SER A 348 -6.51 14.95 38.00
CA SER A 348 -7.08 13.74 38.60
C SER A 348 -6.11 12.57 38.72
N TRP A 349 -5.14 12.47 37.82
CA TRP A 349 -4.09 11.45 37.84
C TRP A 349 -3.03 11.68 38.93
N VAL A 350 -2.84 12.93 39.39
CA VAL A 350 -2.00 13.24 40.57
C VAL A 350 -2.75 12.89 41.86
N LYS A 351 -4.07 13.13 41.88
CA LYS A 351 -4.92 12.80 43.05
C LYS A 351 -5.13 11.31 43.27
N ALA A 352 -4.96 10.49 42.24
CA ALA A 352 -5.11 9.03 42.34
C ALA A 352 -4.08 8.40 43.30
N GLU A 353 -2.89 8.98 43.43
CA GLU A 353 -1.89 8.57 44.43
C GLU A 353 -2.29 8.93 45.87
N GLU A 354 -2.98 10.06 46.08
CA GLU A 354 -3.50 10.45 47.41
C GLU A 354 -4.72 9.60 47.84
N LEU A 355 -5.42 9.01 46.86
CA LEU A 355 -6.62 8.17 47.05
C LEU A 355 -6.32 6.66 47.12
N ALA A 356 -5.05 6.26 47.16
CA ALA A 356 -4.65 4.90 47.52
C ALA A 356 -4.33 4.86 49.04
N PRO A 357 -5.33 4.72 49.93
CA PRO A 357 -5.06 4.40 51.32
C PRO A 357 -4.35 3.03 51.33
N GLY A 358 -3.24 2.95 52.06
CA GLY A 358 -2.38 1.78 52.09
C GLY A 358 -3.16 0.49 52.25
N GLU A 359 -2.72 -0.55 51.53
CA GLU A 359 -2.98 -1.93 51.92
C GLU A 359 -2.58 -2.08 53.39
N GLN A 360 -3.58 -2.00 54.27
CA GLN A 360 -3.43 -2.31 55.67
C GLN A 360 -3.12 -3.79 55.76
N ALA A 361 -1.93 -4.09 56.28
CA ALA A 361 -1.64 -5.37 56.88
C ALA A 361 -2.79 -5.74 57.85
N GLY A 362 -3.42 -6.88 57.57
CA GLY A 362 -4.45 -7.53 58.37
C GLY A 362 -4.54 -8.99 57.97
#